data_AF-A0A6G0YS09-F1
#
_entry.id   AF-A0A6G0YS09-F1
#
_cell.length_a   1.000
_cell.length_b   1.000
_cell.length_c   1.000
_cell.angle_alpha   90.00
_cell.angle_beta   90.00
_cell.angle_gamma   90.00
#
_symmetry.space_group_name_H-M   'P 1'
#
loop_
_entity.id
_entity.type
_entity.pdbx_description
1 polymer ?
#
loop_
_entity_poly.entity_id
_entity_poly.type
_entity_poly.pdbx_seq_one_letter_code
_entity_poly.pdbx_strand_id
1 'polypeptide(L)' 'MADRRTNVNLRFLQNLINGSADAPSLLSLINFRIPPRPTFSVAPFFISKRSTNYSQNNPIGRLMRLANTHH' A
#
# COMPACT_ATOMS: atom_id res chain seq x y z
N MET A 1 -7.75 0.86 19.54
CA MET A 1 -8.47 1.64 18.51
C MET A 1 -7.74 1.67 17.16
N ALA A 2 -6.41 1.81 17.15
CA ALA A 2 -5.61 1.80 15.91
C ALA A 2 -5.67 0.45 15.16
N ASP A 3 -5.64 -0.69 15.86
CA ASP A 3 -5.56 -2.03 15.25
C ASP A 3 -6.74 -2.42 14.37
N ARG A 4 -7.97 -2.00 14.71
CA ARG A 4 -9.13 -2.29 13.85
C ARG A 4 -9.03 -1.54 12.53
N ARG A 5 -8.58 -0.29 12.58
CA ARG A 5 -8.44 0.56 11.39
C ARG A 5 -7.30 0.07 10.50
N THR A 6 -6.18 -0.37 11.08
CA THR A 6 -5.08 -0.96 10.32
C THR A 6 -5.48 -2.30 9.67
N ASN A 7 -6.19 -3.17 10.39
CA ASN A 7 -6.69 -4.42 9.82
C ASN A 7 -7.67 -4.21 8.65
N VAL A 8 -8.63 -3.28 8.77
CA VAL A 8 -9.55 -2.95 7.68
C VAL A 8 -8.79 -2.40 6.47
N ASN A 9 -7.80 -1.54 6.70
CA ASN A 9 -6.95 -0.99 5.66
C ASN A 9 -6.16 -2.07 4.91
N LEU A 10 -5.54 -3.03 5.63
CA LEU A 10 -4.81 -4.14 5.02
C LEU A 10 -5.75 -5.08 4.26
N ARG A 11 -6.92 -5.39 4.82
CA ARG A 11 -7.94 -6.22 4.15
C ARG A 11 -8.47 -5.56 2.88
N PHE A 12 -8.69 -4.25 2.91
CA PHE A 12 -9.06 -3.49 1.71
C PHE A 12 -7.97 -3.57 0.63
N LEU A 13 -6.70 -3.39 1.01
CA LEU A 13 -5.57 -3.48 0.09
C LEU A 13 -5.47 -4.88 -0.53
N GLN A 14 -5.60 -5.94 0.28
CA GLN A 14 -5.62 -7.32 -0.18
C GLN A 14 -6.78 -7.58 -1.14
N ASN A 15 -7.97 -7.09 -0.82
CA ASN A 15 -9.16 -7.23 -1.66
C ASN A 15 -8.98 -6.56 -3.04
N LEU A 16 -8.32 -5.40 -3.07
CA LEU A 16 -8.02 -4.67 -4.28
C LEU A 16 -6.99 -5.40 -5.16
N ILE A 17 -5.96 -6.00 -4.54
CA ILE A 17 -4.92 -6.76 -5.27
C ILE A 17 -5.48 -8.09 -5.78
N ASN A 18 -6.31 -8.77 -4.98
CA ASN A 18 -6.93 -10.05 -5.35
C ASN A 18 -8.06 -9.92 -6.39
N GLY A 19 -8.39 -8.70 -6.83
CA GLY A 19 -9.46 -8.45 -7.80
C GLY A 19 -10.87 -8.63 -7.24
N SER A 20 -11.03 -8.77 -5.92
CA SER A 20 -12.36 -8.83 -5.28
C SER A 20 -13.07 -7.47 -5.27
N ALA A 21 -12.33 -6.38 -5.48
CA ALA A 21 -12.85 -5.05 -5.75
C ALA A 21 -12.51 -4.66 -7.19
N ASP A 22 -13.55 -4.45 -8.01
CA ASP A 22 -13.39 -4.00 -9.40
C ASP A 22 -13.13 -2.49 -9.45
N ALA A 23 -11.88 -2.10 -9.23
CA ALA A 23 -11.44 -0.71 -9.20
C ALA A 23 -10.06 -0.54 -9.87
N PRO A 24 -9.95 -0.73 -11.20
CA PRO A 24 -8.67 -0.68 -11.91
C PRO A 24 -7.98 0.68 -11.82
N SER A 25 -8.76 1.77 -11.77
CA SER A 25 -8.25 3.13 -11.57
C SER A 25 -7.62 3.35 -10.20
N LEU A 26 -8.05 2.58 -9.19
CA LEU A 26 -7.48 2.63 -7.84
C LEU A 26 -6.24 1.74 -7.74
N LEU A 27 -6.30 0.56 -8.37
CA LEU A 27 -5.17 -0.36 -8.46
C LEU A 27 -3.98 0.27 -9.19
N SER A 28 -4.23 1.08 -10.23
CA SER A 28 -3.16 1.79 -10.96
C SER A 28 -2.40 2.82 -10.12
N LEU A 29 -2.95 3.25 -8.98
CA LEU A 29 -2.27 4.15 -8.05
C LEU A 29 -1.29 3.42 -7.11
N ILE A 30 -1.36 2.08 -7.06
CA ILE A 30 -0.47 1.25 -6.25
C ILE A 30 0.84 1.03 -7.01
N ASN A 31 1.93 1.40 -6.37
CA ASN A 31 3.26 1.23 -6.93
C ASN A 31 3.92 0.01 -6.28
N PHE A 32 4.11 -1.07 -7.04
CA PHE A 32 4.80 -2.26 -6.57
C PHE A 32 6.31 -2.04 -6.66
N ARG A 33 7.03 -2.46 -5.62
CA ARG A 33 8.48 -2.52 -5.65
C ARG A 33 8.89 -3.92 -6.10
N ILE A 34 9.40 -4.02 -7.32
CA ILE A 34 9.95 -5.27 -7.85
C ILE A 34 11.46 -5.23 -7.64
N PRO A 35 12.02 -5.97 -6.67
CA PRO A 35 13.47 -6.00 -6.51
C PRO A 35 14.09 -6.82 -7.66
N PRO A 36 15.27 -6.41 -8.16
CA PRO A 36 15.97 -7.14 -9.22
C PRO A 36 16.49 -8.51 -8.77
N ARG A 37 16.53 -8.75 -7.45
CA ARG A 37 16.86 -10.04 -6.84
C ARG A 37 15.84 -10.32 -5.75
N PRO A 38 15.37 -11.57 -5.59
CA PRO A 38 14.44 -11.94 -4.54
C PRO A 38 15.17 -11.91 -3.19
N THR A 39 15.20 -10.75 -2.55
CA THR A 39 15.65 -10.60 -1.16
C THR A 39 14.44 -10.48 -0.25
N PHE A 40 14.36 -11.35 0.76
CA PHE A 40 13.23 -11.47 1.68
C PHE A 40 12.94 -10.21 2.52
N SER A 41 13.85 -9.25 2.55
CA SER A 41 13.76 -8.01 3.34
C SER A 41 13.50 -6.77 2.49
N VAL A 42 12.65 -6.88 1.46
CA VAL A 42 12.27 -5.73 0.64
C VAL A 42 10.79 -5.43 0.82
N ALA A 43 10.52 -4.21 1.28
CA ALA A 43 9.19 -3.63 1.34
C ALA A 43 8.46 -3.79 -0.02
N PRO A 44 7.27 -4.42 -0.06
CA PRO A 44 6.59 -4.81 -1.30
C PRO A 44 6.04 -3.63 -2.11
N PHE A 45 5.79 -2.49 -1.46
CA PHE A 45 5.28 -1.29 -2.11
C PHE A 45 6.32 -0.18 -2.18
N PHE A 46 6.37 0.49 -3.32
CA PHE A 46 7.17 1.70 -3.50
C PHE A 46 6.37 2.93 -3.04
N ILE A 47 6.95 3.74 -2.16
CA ILE A 47 6.32 4.97 -1.67
C ILE A 47 7.02 6.15 -2.32
N SER A 48 6.36 6.80 -3.28
CA SER A 48 6.88 8.04 -3.86
C SER A 48 7.03 9.11 -2.79
N LYS A 49 8.20 9.74 -2.71
CA LYS A 49 8.43 10.88 -1.82
C LYS A 49 7.59 12.05 -2.32
N ARG A 50 6.62 12.48 -1.52
CA ARG A 50 5.75 13.63 -1.84
C ARG A 50 6.20 14.85 -1.04
N SER A 51 6.22 16.00 -1.72
CA SER A 51 6.77 17.26 -1.19
C SER A 51 5.89 17.91 -0.10
N THR A 52 4.57 17.68 -0.09
CA THR A 52 3.66 18.31 0.88
C THR A 52 2.98 17.31 1.83
N ASN A 53 2.73 17.72 3.07
CA ASN A 53 2.04 16.91 4.09
C ASN A 53 0.64 16.44 3.65
N TYR A 54 -0.09 17.29 2.93
CA TYR A 54 -1.39 16.94 2.33
C TYR A 54 -1.26 15.78 1.35
N SER A 55 -0.24 15.85 0.50
CA SER A 55 0.03 14.80 -0.48
C SER A 55 0.46 13.50 0.20
N GLN A 56 1.19 13.58 1.31
CA GLN A 56 1.64 12.43 2.11
C GLN A 56 0.52 11.71 2.87
N ASN A 57 -0.58 12.39 3.20
CA ASN A 57 -1.75 11.81 3.85
C ASN A 57 -2.76 11.20 2.85
N ASN A 58 -2.36 11.06 1.58
CA ASN A 58 -3.16 10.33 0.61
C ASN A 58 -3.44 8.89 1.11
N PRO A 59 -4.69 8.42 1.01
CA PRO A 59 -5.08 7.12 1.55
C PRO A 59 -4.27 5.96 0.97
N ILE A 60 -4.01 5.93 -0.35
CA ILE A 60 -3.21 4.88 -1.01
C ILE A 60 -1.76 4.90 -0.53
N GLY A 61 -1.14 6.09 -0.46
CA GLY A 61 0.22 6.23 0.07
C GLY A 61 0.36 5.78 1.53
N ARG A 62 -0.70 5.97 2.34
CA ARG A 62 -0.76 5.47 3.71
C ARG A 62 -0.92 3.95 3.76
N LEU A 63 -1.78 3.37 2.92
CA LEU A 63 -2.00 1.91 2.85
C LEU A 63 -0.71 1.17 2.47
N MET A 64 -0.01 1.65 1.43
CA MET A 64 1.28 1.08 1.01
C MET A 64 2.33 1.11 2.13
N ARG A 65 2.39 2.21 2.89
CA ARG A 65 3.30 2.34 4.04
C ARG A 65 2.96 1.38 5.16
N LEU A 66 1.68 1.27 5.48
CA LEU A 66 1.20 0.37 6.52
C LEU A 66 1.53 -1.09 6.17
N ALA A 67 1.34 -1.49 4.91
CA ALA A 67 1.69 -2.83 4.47
C ALA A 67 3.19 -3.10 4.51
N ASN A 68 4.03 -2.10 4.19
CA ASN A 68 5.48 -2.22 4.32
C ASN A 68 5.97 -2.37 5.77
N THR A 69 5.22 -1.88 6.76
CA THR A 69 5.58 -1.96 8.18
C THR A 69 5.06 -3.22 8.89
N HIS A 70 4.05 -3.89 8.32
CA HIS A 70 3.39 -5.07 8.90
C HIS A 70 3.86 -6.38 8.23
N HIS A 71 5.18 -6.53 8.02
CA HIS A 71 5.80 -7.70 7.42
C HIS A 71 5.84 -8.92 8.34
#